data_AF-A0A8S9L5U7-F1
#
_entry.id   AF-A0A8S9L5U7-F1
#
_cell.length_a   1.000
_cell.length_b   1.000
_cell.length_c   1.000
_cell.angle_alpha   90.00
_cell.angle_beta   90.00
_cell.angle_gamma   90.00
#
_symmetry.space_group_name_H-M   'P 1'
#
loop_
_entity.id
_entity.type
_entity.pdbx_description
1 polymer ?
#
loop_
_entity_poly.entity_id
_entity_poly.type
_entity_poly.pdbx_seq_one_letter_code
_entity_poly.pdbx_strand_id
1 'polypeptide(L)'
;MNKSIFFVLFSLILLSVHVFGLTPLEDQWIPIKDVKDPYVIKIGEFAVSEYARLNKIQLKFVTVVSGDIQIASNLKYYKLIVTANSGGNSGSKNYETVVWKLKSISELMDFEPLS
;
A
#
# COMPACT_ATOMS: atom_id res chain seq x y z
N MET A 1 -14.38 -36.05 21.66
CA MET A 1 -14.66 -34.60 21.65
C MET A 1 -16.08 -34.39 21.18
N ASN A 2 -16.95 -33.90 22.05
CA ASN A 2 -18.40 -33.76 21.81
C ASN A 2 -18.68 -32.59 20.84
N LYS A 3 -19.40 -32.88 19.75
CA LYS A 3 -19.73 -31.90 18.70
C LYS A 3 -20.41 -30.64 19.27
N SER A 4 -21.14 -30.75 20.38
CA SER A 4 -21.80 -29.61 21.04
C SER A 4 -20.84 -28.60 21.68
N ILE A 5 -19.65 -29.01 22.15
CA ILE A 5 -18.68 -28.06 22.72
C ILE A 5 -18.02 -27.21 21.63
N PHE A 6 -17.81 -27.79 20.44
CA PHE A 6 -17.28 -27.05 19.28
C PHE A 6 -18.23 -25.93 18.84
N PHE A 7 -19.55 -26.18 18.82
CA PHE A 7 -20.54 -25.18 18.47
C PHE A 7 -20.67 -24.05 19.50
N VAL A 8 -20.52 -24.34 20.80
CA VAL A 8 -20.57 -23.31 21.86
C VAL A 8 -19.33 -22.40 21.82
N LEU A 9 -18.14 -22.96 21.59
CA LEU A 9 -16.91 -22.17 21.42
C LEU A 9 -16.94 -21.33 20.13
N PHE A 10 -17.50 -21.85 19.05
CA PHE A 10 -17.66 -21.12 17.79
C PHE A 10 -18.66 -19.96 17.90
N SER A 11 -19.75 -20.15 18.66
CA SER A 11 -20.75 -19.12 18.95
C SER A 11 -20.20 -17.98 19.84
N LEU A 12 -19.32 -18.30 20.79
CA LEU A 12 -18.70 -17.30 21.67
C LEU A 12 -17.75 -16.35 20.94
N ILE A 13 -17.08 -16.83 19.87
CA ILE A 13 -16.20 -16.01 19.03
C ILE A 13 -17.02 -15.05 18.15
N LEU A 14 -18.22 -15.45 17.72
CA LEU A 14 -19.11 -14.65 16.86
C LEU A 14 -19.78 -13.47 17.59
N LEU A 15 -19.83 -13.49 18.93
CA LEU A 15 -20.39 -12.40 19.74
C LEU A 15 -19.39 -11.25 20.02
N SER A 16 -18.12 -11.37 19.64
CA SER A 16 -17.09 -10.34 19.89
C SER A 16 -17.14 -9.15 18.92
N VAL A 17 -17.91 -9.23 17.82
CA VAL A 17 -18.02 -8.12 16.86
C VAL A 17 -19.09 -7.12 17.32
N HIS A 18 -18.95 -6.61 18.54
CA HIS A 18 -19.66 -5.41 18.96
C HIS A 18 -18.85 -4.21 18.46
N VAL A 19 -19.24 -3.76 17.27
CA VAL A 19 -19.00 -2.44 16.64
C VAL A 19 -18.18 -1.50 17.52
N PHE A 20 -16.86 -1.47 17.27
CA PHE A 20 -15.98 -0.43 17.78
C PHE A 20 -16.26 0.86 16.98
N GLY A 21 -17.30 1.58 17.38
CA GLY A 21 -17.55 2.94 16.93
C GLY A 21 -16.52 3.87 17.53
N LEU A 22 -15.34 3.99 16.90
CA LEU A 22 -14.38 5.06 17.16
C LEU A 22 -13.85 5.59 15.80
N THR A 23 -14.41 6.73 15.38
CA THR A 23 -13.90 7.71 14.40
C THR A 23 -13.46 7.21 13.00
N PRO A 24 -14.16 7.59 11.90
CA PRO A 24 -13.94 7.10 10.54
C PRO A 24 -12.73 7.73 9.81
N LEU A 25 -11.67 8.11 10.53
CA LEU A 25 -10.46 8.69 9.92
C LEU A 25 -9.42 7.64 9.55
N GLU A 26 -9.47 6.43 10.13
CA GLU A 26 -8.43 5.41 9.91
C GLU A 26 -8.58 4.66 8.57
N ASP A 27 -9.75 4.62 7.94
CA ASP A 27 -10.00 3.83 6.71
C ASP A 27 -10.14 4.64 5.42
N GLN A 28 -10.07 5.97 5.48
CA GLN A 28 -10.27 6.81 4.31
C GLN A 28 -8.96 7.03 3.54
N TRP A 29 -8.92 6.57 2.29
CA TRP A 29 -7.94 6.99 1.31
C TRP A 29 -8.21 8.44 0.89
N ILE A 30 -7.25 9.31 1.14
CA ILE A 30 -7.32 10.75 0.84
C ILE A 30 -6.49 11.00 -0.42
N PRO A 31 -7.06 11.59 -1.49
CA PRO A 31 -6.30 11.89 -2.70
C PRO A 31 -5.11 12.83 -2.42
N ILE A 32 -3.94 12.47 -2.93
CA ILE A 32 -2.74 13.31 -2.89
C ILE A 32 -2.89 14.41 -3.93
N LYS A 33 -3.03 15.67 -3.46
CA LYS A 33 -3.24 16.83 -4.34
C LYS A 33 -2.02 17.16 -5.20
N ASP A 34 -0.82 17.09 -4.61
CA ASP A 34 0.42 17.37 -5.29
C ASP A 34 1.31 16.13 -5.33
N VAL A 35 1.21 15.37 -6.42
CA VAL A 35 2.07 14.21 -6.65
C VAL A 35 3.51 14.59 -7.04
N LYS A 36 3.77 15.88 -7.31
CA LYS A 36 5.11 16.41 -7.57
C LYS A 36 5.80 16.85 -6.28
N ASP A 37 5.14 16.74 -5.13
CA ASP A 37 5.80 16.91 -3.84
C ASP A 37 7.04 15.99 -3.79
N PRO A 38 8.25 16.53 -3.54
CA PRO A 38 9.48 15.75 -3.53
C PRO A 38 9.44 14.54 -2.59
N TYR A 39 8.64 14.60 -1.53
CA TYR A 39 8.44 13.50 -0.61
C TYR A 39 7.59 12.38 -1.23
N VAL A 40 6.52 12.71 -1.95
CA VAL A 40 5.69 11.72 -2.67
C VAL A 40 6.51 11.05 -3.77
N ILE A 41 7.32 11.83 -4.50
CA ILE A 41 8.27 11.31 -5.50
C ILE A 41 9.21 10.28 -4.87
N LYS A 42 9.80 10.60 -3.70
CA LYS A 42 10.68 9.65 -2.98
C LYS A 42 10.00 8.36 -2.56
N ILE A 43 8.69 8.40 -2.25
CA ILE A 43 7.93 7.17 -1.97
C ILE A 43 7.78 6.33 -3.24
N GLY A 44 7.49 6.96 -4.39
CA GLY A 44 7.43 6.27 -5.68
C GLY A 44 8.79 5.69 -6.11
N GLU A 45 9.88 6.44 -5.93
CA GLU A 45 11.25 5.97 -6.18
C GLU A 45 11.59 4.76 -5.30
N PHE A 46 11.28 4.84 -4.01
CA PHE A 46 11.45 3.74 -3.07
C PHE A 46 10.71 2.49 -3.56
N ALA A 47 9.42 2.61 -3.88
CA ALA A 47 8.59 1.50 -4.33
C ALA A 47 9.19 0.77 -5.55
N VAL A 48 9.55 1.53 -6.59
CA VAL A 48 10.12 0.95 -7.82
C VAL A 48 11.49 0.32 -7.54
N SER A 49 12.35 1.00 -6.78
CA SER A 49 13.68 0.49 -6.46
C SER A 49 13.63 -0.80 -5.62
N GLU A 50 12.72 -0.85 -4.65
CA GLU A 50 12.57 -1.99 -3.74
C GLU A 50 11.98 -3.19 -4.49
N TYR A 51 10.97 -2.97 -5.33
CA TYR A 51 10.43 -4.02 -6.20
C TYR A 51 11.50 -4.57 -7.15
N ALA A 52 12.27 -3.69 -7.81
CA ALA A 52 13.36 -4.08 -8.70
C ALA A 52 14.41 -4.93 -7.97
N ARG A 53 14.77 -4.52 -6.74
CA ARG A 53 15.74 -5.21 -5.88
C ARG A 53 15.23 -6.59 -5.45
N LEU A 54 14.00 -6.69 -4.96
CA LEU A 54 13.39 -7.95 -4.48
C LEU A 54 13.25 -8.97 -5.62
N ASN A 55 12.88 -8.52 -6.81
CA ASN A 55 12.67 -9.40 -7.97
C ASN A 55 13.91 -9.59 -8.85
N LYS A 56 15.03 -8.90 -8.53
CA LYS A 56 16.28 -8.93 -9.31
C LYS A 56 16.07 -8.57 -10.79
N ILE A 57 15.19 -7.60 -11.05
CA ILE A 57 14.89 -7.10 -12.40
C ILE A 57 15.44 -5.69 -12.60
N GLN A 58 15.52 -5.26 -13.86
CA GLN A 58 15.75 -3.86 -14.20
C GLN A 58 14.40 -3.15 -14.33
N LEU A 59 14.17 -2.20 -13.45
CA LEU A 59 13.02 -1.31 -13.48
C LEU A 59 13.45 0.06 -12.93
N LYS A 60 13.14 1.13 -13.66
CA LYS A 60 13.53 2.50 -13.33
C LYS A 60 12.28 3.35 -13.17
N PHE A 61 12.23 4.09 -12.08
CA PHE A 61 11.18 5.06 -11.80
C PHE A 61 11.19 6.16 -12.88
N VAL A 62 10.01 6.58 -13.32
CA VAL A 62 9.81 7.72 -14.24
C VAL A 62 9.07 8.83 -13.54
N THR A 63 7.87 8.55 -12.99
CA THR A 63 7.05 9.57 -12.34
C THR A 63 5.97 8.95 -11.46
N VAL A 64 5.38 9.77 -10.57
CA VAL A 64 4.11 9.47 -9.90
C VAL A 64 2.99 10.13 -10.72
N VAL A 65 2.03 9.33 -11.17
CA VAL A 65 0.90 9.78 -11.99
C VAL A 65 -0.23 10.30 -11.10
N SER A 66 -0.57 9.53 -10.06
CA SER A 66 -1.62 9.83 -9.09
C SER A 66 -1.34 9.07 -7.80
N GLY A 67 -2.10 9.35 -6.75
CA GLY A 67 -2.04 8.54 -5.55
C GLY A 67 -3.00 9.00 -4.47
N ASP A 68 -3.19 8.11 -3.51
CA ASP A 68 -3.95 8.32 -2.31
C ASP A 68 -3.08 8.07 -1.07
N ILE A 69 -3.43 8.71 0.04
CA ILE A 69 -2.79 8.50 1.34
C ILE A 69 -3.84 8.14 2.39
N GLN A 70 -3.53 7.15 3.21
CA GLN A 70 -4.27 6.82 4.42
C GLN A 70 -3.38 7.14 5.63
N ILE A 71 -3.95 7.74 6.68
CA ILE A 71 -3.21 8.16 7.88
C ILE A 71 -3.83 7.49 9.09
N ALA A 72 -3.12 6.52 9.67
CA ALA A 72 -3.49 5.83 10.90
C ALA A 72 -2.50 6.21 12.01
N SER A 73 -2.84 7.23 12.79
CA SER A 73 -1.93 7.79 13.81
C SER A 73 -0.56 8.22 13.25
N ASN A 74 0.52 7.49 13.54
CA ASN A 74 1.88 7.76 13.08
C ASN A 74 2.27 6.91 11.85
N LEU A 75 1.38 6.04 11.40
CA LEU A 75 1.51 5.17 10.26
C LEU A 75 0.81 5.79 9.05
N LYS A 76 1.50 5.80 7.91
CA LYS A 76 0.96 6.34 6.65
C LYS A 76 1.08 5.28 5.57
N TYR A 77 0.00 5.07 4.82
CA TYR A 77 0.00 4.22 3.64
C TYR A 77 -0.11 5.11 2.41
N TYR A 78 0.78 4.90 1.44
CA TYR A 78 0.76 5.56 0.15
C TYR A 78 0.39 4.52 -0.89
N LYS A 79 -0.76 4.72 -1.53
CA LYS A 79 -1.15 3.96 -2.71
C LYS A 79 -0.91 4.85 -3.91
N LEU A 80 0.14 4.57 -4.67
CA LEU A 80 0.57 5.41 -5.79
C LEU A 80 0.39 4.67 -7.10
N ILE A 81 0.02 5.42 -8.13
CA ILE A 81 0.18 4.99 -9.51
C ILE A 81 1.49 5.56 -10.01
N VAL A 82 2.45 4.69 -10.32
CA VAL A 82 3.79 5.09 -10.78
C VAL A 82 4.02 4.62 -12.20
N THR A 83 4.70 5.44 -12.98
CA THR A 83 5.25 5.03 -14.28
C THR A 83 6.67 4.54 -14.08
N ALA A 84 6.99 3.38 -14.65
CA ALA A 84 8.34 2.83 -14.64
C ALA A 84 8.67 2.16 -16.00
N ASN A 85 9.97 2.02 -16.29
CA ASN A 85 10.44 1.34 -17.50
C ASN A 85 11.63 0.43 -17.20
N SER A 86 11.80 -0.64 -17.97
CA SER A 86 12.91 -1.58 -17.81
C SER A 86 14.22 -1.12 -18.46
N GLY A 87 14.28 0.11 -18.96
CA GLY A 87 15.38 0.60 -19.79
C GLY A 87 15.36 0.06 -21.22
N GLY A 88 16.32 0.54 -22.03
CA GLY A 88 16.40 0.23 -23.46
C GLY A 88 15.23 0.83 -24.24
N ASN A 89 14.84 0.18 -25.34
CA ASN A 89 13.70 0.57 -26.18
C ASN A 89 12.35 0.09 -25.62
N SER A 90 12.32 -0.36 -24.37
CA SER A 90 11.08 -0.81 -23.73
C SER A 90 10.27 0.42 -23.32
N GLY A 91 9.02 0.49 -23.78
CA GLY A 91 8.09 1.56 -23.37
C GLY A 91 7.86 1.58 -21.86
N SER A 92 7.43 2.74 -21.37
CA SER A 92 7.01 2.90 -19.97
C SER A 92 5.66 2.22 -19.71
N LYS A 93 5.49 1.67 -18.51
CA LYS A 93 4.24 1.08 -18.03
C LYS A 93 3.85 1.68 -16.69
N ASN A 94 2.56 1.67 -16.40
CA ASN A 94 2.05 2.10 -15.11
C ASN A 94 1.89 0.90 -14.17
N TYR A 95 2.13 1.15 -12.90
CA TYR A 95 2.03 0.18 -11.81
C TYR A 95 1.28 0.83 -10.66
N GLU A 96 0.41 0.07 -9.99
CA GLU A 96 -0.08 0.43 -8.67
C GLU A 96 0.91 -0.08 -7.63
N THR A 97 1.19 0.73 -6.62
CA THR A 97 2.06 0.35 -5.51
C THR A 97 1.51 0.82 -4.19
N VAL A 98 1.68 -0.01 -3.15
CA VAL A 98 1.35 0.32 -1.77
C VAL A 98 2.62 0.30 -0.93
N VAL A 99 2.94 1.43 -0.29
CA VAL A 99 4.05 1.58 0.64
C VAL A 99 3.51 2.06 1.99
N TRP A 100 3.84 1.35 3.06
CA TRP A 100 3.58 1.85 4.41
C TRP A 100 4.81 2.53 5.00
N LYS A 101 4.59 3.52 5.87
CA LYS A 101 5.64 4.29 6.51
C LYS A 101 5.35 4.61 7.97
N LEU A 102 6.32 4.34 8.83
CA LEU A 102 6.35 4.75 10.24
C LEU A 102 7.66 5.46 10.54
N LYS A 103 7.61 6.77 10.76
CA LYS A 103 8.81 7.62 10.95
C LYS A 103 9.82 7.42 9.80
N SER A 104 10.96 6.80 10.06
CA SER A 104 12.03 6.53 9.07
C SER A 104 11.92 5.15 8.43
N ILE A 105 11.04 4.28 8.92
CA ILE A 105 10.83 2.94 8.38
C ILE A 105 9.85 3.03 7.23
N SER A 106 10.19 2.40 6.11
CA SER A 106 9.33 2.29 4.92
C SER A 106 9.42 0.86 4.41
N GLU A 107 8.30 0.29 3.97
CA GLU A 107 8.26 -1.07 3.43
C GLU A 107 7.26 -1.13 2.27
N LEU A 108 7.64 -1.87 1.23
CA LEU A 108 6.81 -2.14 0.07
C LEU A 108 5.82 -3.26 0.42
N MET A 109 4.53 -2.98 0.38
CA MET A 109 3.48 -3.98 0.59
C MET A 109 3.06 -4.65 -0.70
N ASP A 110 2.89 -3.86 -1.75
CA ASP A 110 2.38 -4.33 -3.02
C ASP A 110 2.93 -3.53 -4.19
N PHE A 111 3.03 -4.20 -5.33
CA PHE A 111 3.50 -3.65 -6.59
C PHE A 111 2.99 -4.50 -7.75
N GLU A 112 2.02 -3.98 -8.49
CA GLU A 112 1.34 -4.70 -9.56
C GLU A 112 1.19 -3.85 -10.83
N PRO A 113 1.22 -4.47 -12.03
CA PRO A 113 0.97 -3.75 -13.28
C PRO A 113 -0.48 -3.29 -13.34
N LEU A 114 -0.71 -2.04 -13.77
CA LEU A 114 -2.05 -1.59 -14.11
C LEU A 114 -2.48 -2.23 -15.44
N SER A 115 -3.63 -2.91 -15.39
CA SER A 115 -4.24 -3.60 -16.53
C SER A 115 -4.83 -2.62 -17.54
#